data_AF-A0A7Y4ZNL2-F1
#
_entry.id   AF-A0A7Y4ZNL2-F1
#
_cell.length_a   1.000
_cell.length_b   1.000
_cell.length_c   1.000
_cell.angle_alpha   90.00
_cell.angle_beta   90.00
_cell.angle_gamma   90.00
#
_symmetry.space_group_name_H-M   'P 1'
#
loop_
_entity.id
_entity.type
_entity.pdbx_description
1 polymer ?
#
loop_
_entity_poly.entity_id
_entity_poly.type
_entity_poly.pdbx_seq_one_letter_code
_entity_poly.pdbx_strand_id
1 'polypeptide(L)'
;KEFPGKNGPKQTYKLKAVPYESIVANWPPSNILAPITAEQKLSAVAEAAWGLSALIEDSDFVSHNAGLFATGTTPAKRDARIAHVKARRAFYQTSLDSMRNVAKNCDAEWTTSCESLYTKWKSWEDFAVAEYEQFPVRYVSDCYTPREVTFAGHSVKDTIEGVIKIPGQFRNTKGDRQVGGGPVGFSAYLDFKPNFSGGDPLAATKLLATLRMKMEEKGADHTTFENTVNVDVADISKPDLSSGAPVTLQQCAYKGLGVRAPQVPMSSSVCDALKPFGGAMYENCKDAMASQKHHGMLFAKAREDAEVENFTSGGVGVVKSMKCQVDKLDGDNGNDTPFLGCSNIGLLSIQYDLVNKQDLAADAWVAPKEVLTIVTPKGMSAPAALSAAIRKVRTKPMSARRGTAKTCVAPLVSIGNGECAPALKR
;
A
#
# COMPACT_ATOMS: atom_id res chain seq x y z
N LYS A 1 56.11 -21.63 38.07
CA LYS A 1 57.24 -20.66 38.04
C LYS A 1 56.64 -19.29 37.73
N GLU A 2 56.90 -18.33 38.62
CA GLU A 2 56.25 -17.03 38.76
C GLU A 2 56.68 -16.00 37.71
N PHE A 3 55.85 -14.96 37.54
CA PHE A 3 56.09 -13.78 36.72
C PHE A 3 57.40 -13.05 37.11
N PRO A 4 58.13 -12.43 36.15
CA PRO A 4 59.28 -11.60 36.48
C PRO A 4 58.84 -10.29 37.16
N GLY A 5 58.93 -10.27 38.50
CA GLY A 5 58.59 -9.13 39.35
C GLY A 5 59.67 -8.05 39.45
N LYS A 6 60.02 -7.39 38.35
CA LYS A 6 60.77 -6.11 38.41
C LYS A 6 60.27 -5.12 37.36
N ASN A 7 59.37 -4.24 37.81
CA ASN A 7 59.09 -2.97 37.14
C ASN A 7 60.41 -2.20 36.98
N GLY A 8 60.73 -1.81 35.75
CA GLY A 8 61.85 -0.90 35.45
C GLY A 8 61.73 0.43 36.20
N PRO A 9 62.77 1.29 36.13
CA PRO A 9 62.79 2.56 36.84
C PRO A 9 61.52 3.38 36.53
N LYS A 10 60.76 3.73 37.56
CA LYS A 10 59.58 4.60 37.45
C LYS A 10 60.03 5.95 36.88
N GLN A 11 59.75 6.20 35.60
CA GLN A 11 59.89 7.53 35.02
C GLN A 11 58.69 8.37 35.47
N THR A 12 58.95 9.34 36.34
CA THR A 12 57.92 10.29 36.79
C THR A 12 57.83 11.43 35.77
N TYR A 13 56.85 11.36 34.87
CA TYR A 13 56.58 12.47 33.97
C TYR A 13 55.82 13.58 34.73
N LYS A 14 56.42 14.76 34.85
CA LYS A 14 55.68 15.96 35.27
C LYS A 14 54.82 16.42 34.09
N LEU A 15 53.57 15.97 34.04
CA LEU A 15 52.55 16.54 33.16
C LEU A 15 52.28 17.99 33.58
N LYS A 16 52.91 18.94 32.89
CA LYS A 16 52.48 20.34 32.93
C LYS A 16 51.29 20.45 31.99
N ALA A 17 50.08 20.58 32.53
CA ALA A 17 48.93 21.03 31.76
C ALA A 17 49.17 22.50 31.42
N VAL A 18 49.65 22.75 30.21
CA VAL A 18 49.81 24.10 29.67
C VAL A 18 48.54 24.38 28.87
N PRO A 19 47.76 25.43 29.18
CA PRO A 19 46.60 25.80 28.38
C PRO A 19 47.03 25.98 26.92
N TYR A 20 46.33 25.33 25.99
CA TYR A 20 46.71 25.28 24.57
C TYR A 20 46.84 26.69 23.94
N GLU A 21 46.15 27.66 24.53
CA GLU A 21 46.19 29.11 24.28
C GLU A 21 47.58 29.74 24.41
N SER A 22 48.48 29.11 25.18
CA SER A 22 49.86 29.58 25.39
C SER A 22 50.88 28.92 24.46
N ILE A 23 50.44 28.01 23.59
CA ILE A 23 51.28 27.26 22.63
C ILE A 23 51.03 27.73 21.20
N VAL A 24 49.80 28.12 20.87
CA VAL A 24 49.42 28.58 19.52
C VAL A 24 48.68 29.91 19.63
N ALA A 25 49.33 31.00 19.20
CA ALA A 25 48.67 32.29 19.07
C ALA A 25 47.51 32.17 18.07
N ASN A 26 46.33 32.68 18.44
CA ASN A 26 45.10 32.70 17.63
C ASN A 26 44.37 31.33 17.46
N TRP A 27 44.51 30.41 18.41
CA TRP A 27 43.72 29.17 18.44
C TRP A 27 42.73 29.12 19.62
N PRO A 28 41.46 28.73 19.42
CA PRO A 28 40.82 28.44 18.13
C PRO A 28 40.62 29.71 17.27
N PRO A 29 40.61 29.58 15.92
CA PRO A 29 40.42 30.70 14.98
C PRO A 29 39.05 31.38 15.13
N SER A 30 38.10 30.73 15.79
CA SER A 30 36.85 31.32 16.27
C SER A 30 36.68 30.95 17.75
N ASN A 31 36.42 31.95 18.58
CA ASN A 31 36.08 31.70 19.98
C ASN A 31 34.69 31.05 20.03
N ILE A 32 34.67 29.74 20.28
CA ILE A 32 33.46 28.91 20.35
C ILE A 32 32.53 29.36 21.50
N LEU A 33 33.04 30.16 22.45
CA LEU A 33 32.30 30.74 23.57
C LEU A 33 31.92 32.21 23.33
N ALA A 34 32.34 32.83 22.22
CA ALA A 34 31.93 34.18 21.89
C ALA A 34 30.44 34.21 21.50
N PRO A 35 29.69 35.25 21.91
CA PRO A 35 28.31 35.41 21.49
C PRO A 35 28.23 35.53 19.97
N ILE A 36 27.22 34.86 19.40
CA ILE A 36 26.94 34.79 17.97
C ILE A 36 26.76 36.22 17.42
N THR A 37 27.47 36.56 16.34
CA THR A 37 27.40 37.90 15.73
C THR A 37 26.06 38.12 15.02
N ALA A 38 25.69 39.38 14.77
CA ALA A 38 24.48 39.71 14.00
C ALA A 38 24.51 39.09 12.59
N GLU A 39 25.68 39.08 11.94
CA GLU A 39 25.90 38.45 10.64
C GLU A 39 25.64 36.94 10.68
N GLN A 40 26.16 36.24 11.69
CA GLN A 40 25.92 34.79 11.86
C GLN A 40 24.43 34.48 12.14
N LYS A 41 23.75 35.34 12.91
CA LYS A 41 22.30 35.22 13.12
C LYS A 41 21.51 35.47 11.84
N LEU A 42 21.92 36.43 11.02
CA LEU A 42 21.34 36.68 9.69
C LEU A 42 21.55 35.51 8.75
N SER A 43 22.69 34.84 8.78
CA SER A 43 22.95 33.63 7.97
C SER A 43 21.93 32.52 8.29
N ALA A 44 21.67 32.24 9.57
CA ALA A 44 20.65 31.25 9.96
C ALA A 44 19.22 31.63 9.48
N VAL A 45 18.89 32.93 9.51
CA VAL A 45 17.60 33.42 8.98
C VAL A 45 17.56 33.29 7.46
N ALA A 46 18.67 33.55 6.76
CA ALA A 46 18.77 33.41 5.30
C ALA A 46 18.64 31.94 4.85
N GLU A 47 19.24 31.00 5.59
CA GLU A 47 19.06 29.55 5.37
C GLU A 47 17.59 29.14 5.50
N ALA A 48 16.91 29.62 6.55
CA ALA A 48 15.48 29.39 6.71
C ALA A 48 14.65 30.01 5.57
N ALA A 49 15.02 31.19 5.07
CA ALA A 49 14.37 31.82 3.93
C ALA A 49 14.50 30.99 2.65
N TRP A 50 15.70 30.45 2.41
CA TRP A 50 15.97 29.59 1.27
C TRP A 50 15.19 28.28 1.36
N GLY A 51 15.20 27.66 2.53
CA GLY A 51 14.45 26.43 2.78
C GLY A 51 12.93 26.61 2.66
N LEU A 52 12.37 27.74 3.12
CA LEU A 52 10.95 28.06 2.88
C LEU A 52 10.63 28.22 1.39
N SER A 53 11.54 28.82 0.61
CA SER A 53 11.37 28.94 -0.83
C SER A 53 11.36 27.56 -1.51
N ALA A 54 12.26 26.66 -1.11
CA ALA A 54 12.27 25.28 -1.59
C ALA A 54 10.97 24.53 -1.22
N LEU A 55 10.48 24.65 0.01
CA LEU A 55 9.21 24.04 0.42
C LEU A 55 8.00 24.56 -0.37
N ILE A 56 8.01 25.83 -0.80
CA ILE A 56 6.96 26.39 -1.67
C ILE A 56 7.03 25.73 -3.05
N GLU A 57 8.21 25.66 -3.66
CA GLU A 57 8.42 25.03 -4.96
C GLU A 57 8.04 23.54 -4.94
N ASP A 58 8.44 22.81 -3.90
CA ASP A 58 8.09 21.40 -3.74
C ASP A 58 6.58 21.21 -3.53
N SER A 59 5.94 22.10 -2.76
CA SER A 59 4.49 22.04 -2.57
C SER A 59 3.75 22.29 -3.88
N ASP A 60 4.23 23.23 -4.69
CA ASP A 60 3.70 23.51 -6.01
C ASP A 60 3.94 22.31 -6.93
N PHE A 61 5.12 21.71 -6.93
CA PHE A 61 5.43 20.53 -7.73
C PHE A 61 4.51 19.35 -7.39
N VAL A 62 4.32 19.03 -6.11
CA VAL A 62 3.39 17.99 -5.65
C VAL A 62 1.96 18.30 -6.06
N SER A 63 1.51 19.54 -5.87
CA SER A 63 0.13 19.93 -6.16
C SER A 63 -0.21 19.85 -7.65
N HIS A 64 0.73 20.21 -8.54
CA HIS A 64 0.54 20.16 -9.98
C HIS A 64 0.75 18.75 -10.56
N ASN A 65 1.54 17.90 -9.88
CA ASN A 65 1.92 16.57 -10.35
C ASN A 65 1.44 15.46 -9.41
N ALA A 66 0.27 15.62 -8.77
CA ALA A 66 -0.25 14.70 -7.76
C ALA A 66 -0.27 13.22 -8.19
N GLY A 67 -0.46 12.94 -9.50
CA GLY A 67 -0.42 11.60 -10.06
C GLY A 67 0.95 10.89 -9.99
N LEU A 68 2.02 11.61 -9.67
CA LEU A 68 3.37 11.05 -9.45
C LEU A 68 3.64 10.68 -7.98
N PHE A 69 2.71 10.97 -7.08
CA PHE A 69 2.90 10.85 -5.64
C PHE A 69 1.86 9.94 -4.99
N ALA A 70 2.32 9.17 -4.00
CA ALA A 70 1.52 8.35 -3.14
C ALA A 70 0.69 9.23 -2.20
N THR A 71 -0.59 9.39 -2.53
CA THR A 71 -1.53 10.31 -1.87
C THR A 71 -2.74 9.57 -1.31
N GLY A 72 -2.84 8.26 -1.54
CA GLY A 72 -3.85 7.38 -0.98
C GLY A 72 -4.57 6.56 -2.06
N THR A 73 -5.33 5.57 -1.62
CA THR A 73 -6.04 4.62 -2.49
C THR A 73 -7.41 5.13 -2.97
N THR A 74 -7.98 6.13 -2.28
CA THR A 74 -9.31 6.67 -2.58
C THR A 74 -9.24 8.15 -2.96
N PRO A 75 -10.18 8.64 -3.81
CA PRO A 75 -10.24 10.06 -4.16
C PRO A 75 -10.28 10.99 -2.93
N ALA A 76 -11.10 10.66 -1.94
CA ALA A 76 -11.22 11.46 -0.71
C ALA A 76 -9.90 11.58 0.07
N LYS A 77 -9.11 10.50 0.17
CA LYS A 77 -7.80 10.53 0.83
C LYS A 77 -6.78 11.34 0.04
N ARG A 78 -6.78 11.18 -1.29
CA ARG A 78 -5.92 11.95 -2.19
C ARG A 78 -6.20 13.45 -2.08
N ASP A 79 -7.47 13.83 -2.16
CA ASP A 79 -7.91 15.22 -2.08
C ASP A 79 -7.54 15.83 -0.72
N ALA A 80 -7.72 15.10 0.38
CA ALA A 80 -7.32 15.54 1.70
C ALA A 80 -5.80 15.77 1.82
N ARG A 81 -4.97 14.86 1.28
CA ARG A 81 -3.51 15.01 1.30
C ARG A 81 -3.06 16.20 0.46
N ILE A 82 -3.62 16.37 -0.74
CA ILE A 82 -3.30 17.50 -1.62
C ILE A 82 -3.78 18.83 -1.01
N ALA A 83 -4.94 18.86 -0.37
CA ALA A 83 -5.42 20.04 0.35
C ALA A 83 -4.46 20.45 1.48
N HIS A 84 -3.93 19.49 2.24
CA HIS A 84 -2.91 19.76 3.27
C HIS A 84 -1.65 20.39 2.69
N VAL A 85 -1.11 19.83 1.60
CA VAL A 85 0.07 20.39 0.91
C VAL A 85 -0.17 21.83 0.47
N LYS A 86 -1.35 22.13 -0.10
CA LYS A 86 -1.73 23.50 -0.49
C LYS A 86 -1.84 24.45 0.71
N ALA A 87 -2.38 23.99 1.84
CA ALA A 87 -2.46 24.78 3.06
C ALA A 87 -1.06 25.08 3.63
N ARG A 88 -0.16 24.09 3.65
CA ARG A 88 1.23 24.28 4.08
C ARG A 88 2.00 25.24 3.18
N ARG A 89 1.82 25.16 1.85
CA ARG A 89 2.37 26.13 0.90
C ARG A 89 2.00 27.58 1.25
N ALA A 90 0.73 27.84 1.54
CA ALA A 90 0.27 29.17 1.94
C ALA A 90 0.92 29.64 3.26
N PHE A 91 1.10 28.74 4.21
CA PHE A 91 1.84 29.02 5.45
C PHE A 91 3.32 29.35 5.19
N TYR A 92 4.01 28.62 4.32
CA TYR A 92 5.41 28.90 3.97
C TYR A 92 5.55 30.27 3.32
N GLN A 93 4.66 30.60 2.37
CA GLN A 93 4.64 31.91 1.71
C GLN A 93 4.45 33.04 2.72
N THR A 94 3.45 32.91 3.61
CA THR A 94 3.18 33.90 4.68
C THR A 94 4.39 34.07 5.60
N SER A 95 5.06 32.96 5.94
CA SER A 95 6.25 32.95 6.79
C SER A 95 7.45 33.63 6.12
N LEU A 96 7.66 33.38 4.83
CA LEU A 96 8.72 34.00 4.03
C LEU A 96 8.50 35.50 3.87
N ASP A 97 7.27 35.93 3.58
CA ASP A 97 6.93 37.34 3.43
C ASP A 97 7.07 38.09 4.77
N SER A 98 6.65 37.48 5.87
CA SER A 98 6.86 38.00 7.23
C SER A 98 8.36 38.13 7.55
N MET A 99 9.15 37.10 7.25
CA MET A 99 10.60 37.10 7.46
C MET A 99 11.28 38.21 6.66
N ARG A 100 10.99 38.33 5.36
CA ARG A 100 11.53 39.38 4.49
C ARG A 100 11.19 40.77 5.00
N ASN A 101 9.97 40.99 5.50
CA ASN A 101 9.56 42.29 6.03
C ASN A 101 10.30 42.68 7.31
N VAL A 102 10.61 41.72 8.19
CA VAL A 102 11.39 41.98 9.42
C VAL A 102 12.88 42.11 9.11
N ALA A 103 13.42 41.29 8.20
CA ALA A 103 14.85 41.22 7.91
C ALA A 103 15.42 42.47 7.19
N LYS A 104 14.56 43.27 6.52
CA LYS A 104 14.97 44.46 5.73
C LYS A 104 15.96 45.40 6.42
N ASN A 105 15.85 45.56 7.73
CA ASN A 105 16.68 46.52 8.49
C ASN A 105 17.69 45.83 9.43
N CYS A 106 17.73 44.50 9.46
CA CYS A 106 18.54 43.76 10.43
C CYS A 106 20.05 43.77 10.12
N ASP A 107 20.43 44.11 8.89
CA ASP A 107 21.83 44.30 8.47
C ASP A 107 22.38 45.66 8.92
N ALA A 108 21.53 46.70 8.96
CA ALA A 108 21.91 48.04 9.40
C ALA A 108 21.94 48.19 10.92
N GLU A 109 20.94 47.63 11.61
CA GLU A 109 20.85 47.65 13.08
C GLU A 109 20.15 46.40 13.61
N TRP A 110 20.81 45.72 14.57
CA TRP A 110 20.25 44.52 15.19
C TRP A 110 19.27 44.86 16.31
N THR A 111 17.98 44.92 15.96
CA THR A 111 16.89 45.26 16.90
C THR A 111 16.29 44.02 17.60
N THR A 112 15.45 44.23 18.63
CA THR A 112 14.69 43.15 19.30
C THR A 112 13.82 42.33 18.35
N SER A 113 13.33 42.95 17.27
CA SER A 113 12.56 42.26 16.22
C SER A 113 13.44 41.29 15.43
N CYS A 114 14.70 41.65 15.15
CA CYS A 114 15.69 40.79 14.50
C CYS A 114 16.08 39.62 15.41
N GLU A 115 16.27 39.88 16.70
CA GLU A 115 16.53 38.81 17.69
C GLU A 115 15.36 37.82 17.79
N SER A 116 14.13 38.32 17.75
CA SER A 116 12.92 37.48 17.75
C SER A 116 12.81 36.64 16.47
N LEU A 117 13.16 37.23 15.32
CA LEU A 117 13.21 36.52 14.04
C LEU A 117 14.25 35.40 14.06
N TYR A 118 15.48 35.70 14.50
CA TYR A 118 16.52 34.69 14.69
C TYR A 118 16.08 33.59 15.64
N THR A 119 15.55 33.93 16.81
CA THR A 119 15.11 32.95 17.81
C THR A 119 14.02 32.02 17.26
N LYS A 120 13.16 32.53 16.38
CA LYS A 120 12.12 31.75 15.70
C LYS A 120 12.70 30.75 14.69
N TRP A 121 13.77 31.12 13.96
CA TRP A 121 14.27 30.36 12.81
C TRP A 121 15.62 29.68 13.00
N LYS A 122 16.31 29.91 14.13
CA LYS A 122 17.62 29.31 14.43
C LYS A 122 17.64 27.77 14.42
N SER A 123 16.47 27.14 14.56
CA SER A 123 16.28 25.67 14.52
C SER A 123 15.54 25.26 13.24
N TRP A 124 15.88 25.89 12.12
CA TRP A 124 15.24 25.62 10.83
C TRP A 124 15.35 24.15 10.41
N GLU A 125 16.50 23.50 10.64
CA GLU A 125 16.73 22.11 10.23
C GLU A 125 15.70 21.15 10.83
N ASP A 126 15.43 21.27 12.13
CA ASP A 126 14.42 20.46 12.83
C ASP A 126 13.01 20.69 12.24
N PHE A 127 12.69 21.95 11.91
CA PHE A 127 11.44 22.30 11.25
C PHE A 127 11.36 21.68 9.85
N ALA A 128 12.42 21.80 9.05
CA ALA A 128 12.44 21.29 7.68
C ALA A 128 12.26 19.78 7.63
N VAL A 129 12.94 19.03 8.50
CA VAL A 129 12.78 17.57 8.60
C VAL A 129 11.32 17.20 8.90
N ALA A 130 10.72 17.85 9.91
CA ALA A 130 9.34 17.62 10.29
C ALA A 130 8.32 17.99 9.18
N GLU A 131 8.63 18.97 8.33
CA GLU A 131 7.79 19.31 7.18
C GLU A 131 7.93 18.31 6.04
N TYR A 132 9.15 17.91 5.67
CA TYR A 132 9.36 16.94 4.59
C TYR A 132 8.76 15.56 4.90
N GLU A 133 8.69 15.15 6.16
CA GLU A 133 7.96 13.94 6.58
C GLU A 133 6.45 14.00 6.27
N GLN A 134 5.89 15.21 6.13
CA GLN A 134 4.49 15.41 5.78
C GLN A 134 4.24 15.44 4.28
N PHE A 135 5.27 15.50 3.44
CA PHE A 135 5.10 15.44 1.98
C PHE A 135 4.76 14.02 1.53
N PRO A 136 3.94 13.87 0.47
CA PRO A 136 3.69 12.55 -0.10
C PRO A 136 4.95 12.03 -0.82
N VAL A 137 5.15 10.72 -0.79
CA VAL A 137 6.32 10.08 -1.40
C VAL A 137 6.09 9.89 -2.89
N ARG A 138 7.11 10.14 -3.73
CA ARG A 138 7.03 9.89 -5.18
C ARG A 138 6.91 8.39 -5.47
N TYR A 139 6.12 8.01 -6.47
CA TYR A 139 6.02 6.62 -6.90
C TYR A 139 7.34 6.11 -7.47
N VAL A 140 7.68 4.88 -7.07
CA VAL A 140 8.86 4.15 -7.58
C VAL A 140 8.45 3.10 -8.61
N SER A 141 7.16 2.75 -8.69
CA SER A 141 6.65 1.80 -9.68
C SER A 141 5.32 2.25 -10.25
N ASP A 142 5.15 1.97 -11.53
CA ASP A 142 3.97 2.33 -12.31
C ASP A 142 2.91 1.21 -12.25
N CYS A 143 2.23 1.14 -11.09
CA CYS A 143 1.19 0.14 -10.84
C CYS A 143 -0.14 0.45 -11.51
N TYR A 144 -0.38 1.70 -11.91
CA TYR A 144 -1.70 2.14 -12.36
C TYR A 144 -1.88 2.12 -13.88
N THR A 145 -0.78 2.09 -14.63
CA THR A 145 -0.82 1.93 -16.08
C THR A 145 -1.53 0.62 -16.47
N PRO A 146 -2.51 0.67 -17.39
CA PRO A 146 -3.18 -0.52 -17.91
C PRO A 146 -2.17 -1.48 -18.55
N ARG A 147 -2.16 -2.72 -18.07
CA ARG A 147 -1.24 -3.78 -18.54
C ARG A 147 -2.03 -5.07 -18.72
N GLU A 148 -1.81 -5.75 -19.84
CA GLU A 148 -2.37 -7.08 -20.04
C GLU A 148 -1.71 -8.10 -19.10
N VAL A 149 -2.50 -9.06 -18.62
CA VAL A 149 -1.98 -10.15 -17.80
C VAL A 149 -1.18 -11.10 -18.67
N THR A 150 0.10 -11.30 -18.33
CA THR A 150 0.99 -12.25 -19.01
C THR A 150 1.84 -13.00 -17.99
N PHE A 151 2.24 -14.23 -18.32
CA PHE A 151 3.11 -15.05 -17.50
C PHE A 151 4.32 -15.51 -18.31
N ALA A 152 5.52 -15.13 -17.88
CA ALA A 152 6.77 -15.49 -18.58
C ALA A 152 6.76 -15.20 -20.09
N GLY A 153 6.08 -14.12 -20.51
CA GLY A 153 5.93 -13.75 -21.93
C GLY A 153 4.81 -14.48 -22.68
N HIS A 154 4.08 -15.38 -22.03
CA HIS A 154 2.90 -16.05 -22.59
C HIS A 154 1.61 -15.35 -22.19
N SER A 155 0.61 -15.42 -23.07
CA SER A 155 -0.74 -14.95 -22.74
C SER A 155 -1.38 -15.86 -21.68
N VAL A 156 -2.39 -15.34 -20.97
CA VAL A 156 -3.22 -16.14 -20.06
C VAL A 156 -3.83 -17.35 -20.79
N LYS A 157 -4.23 -17.16 -22.04
CA LYS A 157 -4.75 -18.22 -22.90
C LYS A 157 -3.75 -19.36 -23.06
N ASP A 158 -2.53 -19.06 -23.49
CA ASP A 158 -1.51 -20.09 -23.75
C ASP A 158 -1.15 -20.86 -22.47
N THR A 159 -1.10 -20.15 -21.34
CA THR A 159 -0.82 -20.74 -20.02
C THR A 159 -1.91 -21.74 -19.62
N ILE A 160 -3.19 -21.36 -19.73
CA ILE A 160 -4.31 -22.27 -19.42
C ILE A 160 -4.39 -23.41 -20.45
N GLU A 161 -4.19 -23.10 -21.74
CA GLU A 161 -4.24 -24.06 -22.83
C GLU A 161 -3.20 -25.17 -22.68
N GLY A 162 -2.00 -24.84 -22.20
CA GLY A 162 -0.94 -25.81 -21.91
C GLY A 162 -1.32 -26.84 -20.84
N VAL A 163 -2.18 -26.46 -19.89
CA VAL A 163 -2.59 -27.35 -18.78
C VAL A 163 -3.82 -28.20 -19.13
N ILE A 164 -4.79 -27.65 -19.87
CA ILE A 164 -6.02 -28.39 -20.23
C ILE A 164 -5.78 -29.48 -21.28
N LYS A 165 -4.73 -29.34 -22.11
CA LYS A 165 -4.37 -30.31 -23.16
C LYS A 165 -3.87 -31.65 -22.62
N ILE A 166 -3.56 -31.74 -21.33
CA ILE A 166 -3.06 -32.96 -20.71
C ILE A 166 -4.22 -33.99 -20.68
N PRO A 167 -4.05 -35.16 -21.31
CA PRO A 167 -5.05 -36.23 -21.33
C PRO A 167 -5.51 -36.70 -19.95
N GLY A 168 -6.75 -37.19 -19.85
CA GLY A 168 -7.23 -37.95 -18.68
C GLY A 168 -7.48 -37.14 -17.41
N GLN A 169 -7.61 -35.80 -17.52
CA GLN A 169 -7.87 -34.95 -16.36
C GLN A 169 -9.33 -34.97 -15.88
N PHE A 170 -10.26 -35.38 -16.73
CA PHE A 170 -11.67 -35.48 -16.36
C PHE A 170 -11.91 -36.68 -15.44
N ARG A 171 -12.56 -36.43 -14.30
CA ARG A 171 -12.96 -37.45 -13.33
C ARG A 171 -14.46 -37.68 -13.45
N ASN A 172 -14.85 -38.94 -13.51
CA ASN A 172 -16.25 -39.31 -13.36
C ASN A 172 -16.71 -38.99 -11.93
N THR A 173 -17.77 -38.21 -11.79
CA THR A 173 -18.36 -37.83 -10.49
C THR A 173 -19.74 -38.46 -10.27
N LYS A 174 -20.39 -38.98 -11.32
CA LYS A 174 -21.72 -39.60 -11.26
C LYS A 174 -21.96 -40.45 -12.52
N GLY A 175 -22.71 -41.54 -12.37
CA GLY A 175 -23.17 -42.38 -13.49
C GLY A 175 -22.15 -43.42 -13.92
N ASP A 176 -22.37 -43.99 -15.10
CA ASP A 176 -21.53 -45.03 -15.69
C ASP A 176 -20.19 -44.48 -16.18
N ARG A 177 -19.27 -45.39 -16.53
CA ARG A 177 -17.92 -45.02 -17.00
C ARG A 177 -17.90 -44.51 -18.43
N GLN A 178 -19.02 -44.49 -19.13
CA GLN A 178 -19.16 -44.08 -20.52
C GLN A 178 -20.27 -43.03 -20.64
N VAL A 179 -20.14 -42.12 -21.59
CA VAL A 179 -21.17 -41.15 -21.99
C VAL A 179 -21.79 -41.70 -23.28
N GLY A 180 -22.79 -42.56 -23.16
CA GLY A 180 -23.22 -43.46 -24.24
C GLY A 180 -24.40 -42.92 -25.07
N GLY A 181 -24.11 -42.37 -26.26
CA GLY A 181 -25.09 -42.19 -27.35
C GLY A 181 -26.13 -41.06 -27.17
N GLY A 182 -26.14 -40.38 -26.03
CA GLY A 182 -27.00 -39.21 -25.77
C GLY A 182 -26.30 -37.86 -25.99
N PRO A 183 -27.04 -36.77 -26.22
CA PRO A 183 -26.44 -35.44 -26.32
C PRO A 183 -25.79 -35.01 -24.99
N VAL A 184 -24.55 -34.52 -25.05
CA VAL A 184 -23.79 -34.08 -23.87
C VAL A 184 -23.91 -32.56 -23.64
N GLY A 185 -24.26 -32.15 -22.43
CA GLY A 185 -24.16 -30.77 -21.98
C GLY A 185 -22.76 -30.45 -21.49
N PHE A 186 -22.21 -29.32 -21.92
CA PHE A 186 -20.91 -28.80 -21.50
C PHE A 186 -21.07 -27.50 -20.74
N SER A 187 -20.37 -27.36 -19.62
CA SER A 187 -20.18 -26.08 -18.95
C SER A 187 -18.74 -25.85 -18.53
N ALA A 188 -18.28 -24.59 -18.64
CA ALA A 188 -17.00 -24.14 -18.12
C ALA A 188 -17.14 -22.83 -17.37
N TYR A 189 -16.40 -22.70 -16.27
CA TYR A 189 -16.38 -21.53 -15.39
C TYR A 189 -14.93 -21.13 -15.11
N LEU A 190 -14.59 -19.87 -15.39
CA LEU A 190 -13.25 -19.32 -15.20
C LEU A 190 -13.27 -18.23 -14.15
N ASP A 191 -12.37 -18.35 -13.18
CA ASP A 191 -12.16 -17.37 -12.13
C ASP A 191 -10.70 -16.96 -12.00
N PHE A 192 -10.48 -15.68 -11.70
CA PHE A 192 -9.19 -15.14 -11.31
C PHE A 192 -9.25 -14.70 -9.86
N LYS A 193 -8.16 -14.97 -9.14
CA LYS A 193 -7.95 -14.43 -7.79
C LYS A 193 -6.46 -14.37 -7.47
N PRO A 194 -6.00 -13.44 -6.64
CA PRO A 194 -4.64 -13.49 -6.14
C PRO A 194 -4.41 -14.79 -5.36
N ASN A 195 -3.22 -15.38 -5.50
CA ASN A 195 -2.88 -16.63 -4.86
C ASN A 195 -2.39 -16.37 -3.43
N PHE A 196 -3.30 -16.51 -2.46
CA PHE A 196 -3.09 -16.18 -1.04
C PHE A 196 -2.39 -17.27 -0.21
N SER A 197 -1.43 -18.00 -0.79
CA SER A 197 -0.74 -19.10 -0.09
C SER A 197 -0.06 -18.69 1.25
N GLY A 198 0.17 -17.40 1.49
CA GLY A 198 0.78 -16.86 2.73
C GLY A 198 -0.16 -16.06 3.66
N GLY A 199 -1.48 -16.05 3.42
CA GLY A 199 -2.47 -15.43 4.32
C GLY A 199 -2.60 -13.90 4.27
N ASP A 200 -1.57 -13.15 3.87
CA ASP A 200 -1.67 -11.71 3.62
C ASP A 200 -2.09 -11.42 2.16
N PRO A 201 -3.28 -10.82 1.93
CA PRO A 201 -3.74 -10.46 0.59
C PRO A 201 -2.85 -9.48 -0.17
N LEU A 202 -2.16 -8.60 0.54
CA LEU A 202 -1.30 -7.57 -0.04
C LEU A 202 0.11 -8.10 -0.37
N ALA A 203 0.48 -9.23 0.20
CA ALA A 203 1.72 -9.95 -0.09
C ALA A 203 1.58 -10.92 -1.27
N ALA A 204 0.35 -11.18 -1.75
CA ALA A 204 0.13 -12.07 -2.88
C ALA A 204 0.81 -11.51 -4.14
N THR A 205 1.81 -12.23 -4.64
CA THR A 205 2.53 -11.86 -5.87
C THR A 205 2.03 -12.59 -7.10
N LYS A 206 1.31 -13.71 -6.93
CA LYS A 206 0.82 -14.50 -8.05
C LYS A 206 -0.68 -14.33 -8.26
N LEU A 207 -1.12 -14.42 -9.50
CA LEU A 207 -2.53 -14.51 -9.87
C LEU A 207 -2.86 -15.94 -10.26
N LEU A 208 -3.85 -16.54 -9.59
CA LEU A 208 -4.35 -17.87 -9.89
C LEU A 208 -5.55 -17.77 -10.84
N ALA A 209 -5.52 -18.54 -11.92
CA ALA A 209 -6.69 -18.86 -12.71
C ALA A 209 -7.23 -20.23 -12.28
N THR A 210 -8.54 -20.31 -12.01
CA THR A 210 -9.27 -21.55 -11.74
C THR A 210 -10.27 -21.77 -12.87
N LEU A 211 -10.07 -22.81 -13.66
CA LEU A 211 -11.00 -23.23 -14.71
C LEU A 211 -11.69 -24.53 -14.29
N ARG A 212 -13.00 -24.50 -14.09
CA ARG A 212 -13.83 -25.68 -13.80
C ARG A 212 -14.60 -26.05 -15.06
N MET A 213 -14.55 -27.31 -15.45
CA MET A 213 -15.22 -27.84 -16.62
C MET A 213 -16.08 -29.02 -16.21
N LYS A 214 -17.28 -29.12 -16.77
CA LYS A 214 -18.23 -30.19 -16.54
C LYS A 214 -18.82 -30.64 -17.86
N MET A 215 -18.90 -31.96 -18.04
CA MET A 215 -19.65 -32.63 -19.09
C MET A 215 -20.71 -33.50 -18.45
N GLU A 216 -21.94 -33.43 -18.93
CA GLU A 216 -23.05 -34.21 -18.40
C GLU A 216 -23.91 -34.75 -19.55
N GLU A 217 -24.11 -36.05 -19.58
CA GLU A 217 -25.04 -36.67 -20.51
C GLU A 217 -26.49 -36.23 -20.23
N LYS A 218 -27.22 -35.85 -21.29
CA LYS A 218 -28.63 -35.46 -21.20
C LYS A 218 -29.50 -36.52 -21.84
N GLY A 219 -30.43 -37.07 -21.06
CA GLY A 219 -31.45 -38.02 -21.55
C GLY A 219 -31.25 -39.47 -21.10
N ALA A 220 -30.14 -39.79 -20.43
CA ALA A 220 -29.85 -41.10 -19.85
C ALA A 220 -29.65 -41.02 -18.32
N ASP A 221 -28.67 -41.74 -17.76
CA ASP A 221 -28.37 -41.83 -16.33
C ASP A 221 -27.75 -40.55 -15.70
N HIS A 222 -27.54 -39.53 -16.53
CA HIS A 222 -26.86 -38.28 -16.19
C HIS A 222 -25.40 -38.48 -15.77
N THR A 223 -24.70 -39.37 -16.47
CA THR A 223 -23.26 -39.53 -16.34
C THR A 223 -22.55 -38.17 -16.42
N THR A 224 -21.70 -37.90 -15.43
CA THR A 224 -21.06 -36.60 -15.23
C THR A 224 -19.56 -36.75 -15.10
N PHE A 225 -18.84 -35.92 -15.85
CA PHE A 225 -17.39 -35.79 -15.77
C PHE A 225 -17.01 -34.35 -15.45
N GLU A 226 -16.09 -34.19 -14.49
CA GLU A 226 -15.61 -32.88 -14.05
C GLU A 226 -14.10 -32.81 -14.08
N ASN A 227 -13.58 -31.63 -14.42
CA ASN A 227 -12.17 -31.29 -14.31
C ASN A 227 -12.04 -29.89 -13.71
N THR A 228 -11.06 -29.70 -12.83
CA THR A 228 -10.69 -28.40 -12.29
C THR A 228 -9.21 -28.17 -12.47
N VAL A 229 -8.87 -27.16 -13.26
CA VAL A 229 -7.51 -26.70 -13.48
C VAL A 229 -7.25 -25.47 -12.63
N ASN A 230 -6.15 -25.48 -11.89
CA ASN A 230 -5.64 -24.33 -11.14
C ASN A 230 -4.22 -24.04 -11.65
N VAL A 231 -4.00 -22.84 -12.17
CA VAL A 231 -2.71 -22.46 -12.74
C VAL A 231 -2.38 -21.00 -12.41
N ASP A 232 -1.14 -20.73 -12.02
CA ASP A 232 -0.64 -19.36 -11.87
C ASP A 232 -0.51 -18.74 -13.27
N VAL A 233 -1.21 -17.64 -13.52
CA VAL A 233 -1.25 -16.94 -14.82
C VAL A 233 -0.56 -15.58 -14.80
N ALA A 234 0.00 -15.20 -13.65
CA ALA A 234 0.87 -14.04 -13.50
C ALA A 234 1.69 -14.13 -12.21
N ASP A 235 2.83 -13.41 -12.19
CA ASP A 235 3.63 -13.18 -10.98
C ASP A 235 4.24 -11.77 -11.02
N ILE A 236 3.68 -10.84 -10.24
CA ILE A 236 4.14 -9.43 -10.16
C ILE A 236 5.48 -9.28 -9.42
N SER A 237 6.02 -10.35 -8.83
CA SER A 237 7.40 -10.34 -8.31
C SER A 237 8.45 -10.45 -9.43
N LYS A 238 8.03 -10.91 -10.61
CA LYS A 238 8.88 -11.02 -11.79
C LYS A 238 8.74 -9.77 -12.67
N PRO A 239 9.78 -9.41 -13.46
CA PRO A 239 9.66 -8.34 -14.43
C PRO A 239 8.54 -8.64 -15.44
N ASP A 240 7.66 -7.66 -15.66
CA ASP A 240 6.68 -7.69 -16.73
C ASP A 240 7.37 -7.35 -18.05
N LEU A 241 7.21 -8.21 -19.06
CA LEU A 241 7.82 -8.08 -20.38
C LEU A 241 6.80 -7.70 -21.46
N SER A 242 5.54 -7.51 -21.09
CA SER A 242 4.44 -7.23 -22.03
C SER A 242 4.67 -5.98 -22.89
N SER A 243 5.41 -4.99 -22.39
CA SER A 243 5.72 -3.73 -23.07
C SER A 243 7.08 -3.70 -23.78
N GLY A 244 7.75 -4.84 -23.97
CA GLY A 244 9.04 -4.94 -24.68
C GLY A 244 10.28 -4.51 -23.87
N ALA A 245 10.11 -3.69 -22.83
CA ALA A 245 11.13 -3.41 -21.81
C ALA A 245 10.68 -3.99 -20.45
N PRO A 246 11.61 -4.51 -19.62
CA PRO A 246 11.28 -5.07 -18.32
C PRO A 246 10.78 -3.99 -17.36
N VAL A 247 9.54 -4.12 -16.91
CA VAL A 247 8.95 -3.24 -15.90
C VAL A 247 8.83 -3.99 -14.57
N THR A 248 9.30 -3.36 -13.49
CA THR A 248 9.20 -3.94 -12.14
C THR A 248 7.89 -3.55 -11.48
N LEU A 249 7.13 -4.53 -11.01
CA LEU A 249 5.86 -4.34 -10.29
C LEU A 249 6.00 -4.66 -8.78
N GLN A 250 7.20 -4.60 -8.23
CA GLN A 250 7.49 -4.99 -6.84
C GLN A 250 6.75 -4.14 -5.79
N GLN A 251 6.53 -2.86 -6.08
CA GLN A 251 5.73 -1.96 -5.24
C GLN A 251 4.22 -2.06 -5.50
N CYS A 252 3.79 -2.98 -6.37
CA CYS A 252 2.38 -3.21 -6.64
C CYS A 252 1.84 -4.36 -5.80
N ALA A 253 0.54 -4.32 -5.53
CA ALA A 253 -0.23 -5.40 -4.96
C ALA A 253 -1.52 -5.56 -5.77
N TYR A 254 -2.07 -6.77 -5.82
CA TYR A 254 -3.37 -6.97 -6.46
C TYR A 254 -4.48 -6.26 -5.69
N LYS A 255 -5.38 -5.63 -6.43
CA LYS A 255 -6.60 -5.03 -5.89
C LYS A 255 -7.77 -5.98 -6.13
N GLY A 256 -8.57 -6.26 -5.09
CA GLY A 256 -9.74 -7.13 -5.19
C GLY A 256 -9.40 -8.51 -5.75
N LEU A 257 -9.99 -8.86 -6.90
CA LEU A 257 -9.76 -10.14 -7.60
C LEU A 257 -8.50 -10.14 -8.49
N GLY A 258 -7.79 -9.01 -8.57
CA GLY A 258 -6.51 -8.87 -9.27
C GLY A 258 -6.61 -8.62 -10.77
N VAL A 259 -7.82 -8.59 -11.34
CA VAL A 259 -8.06 -8.36 -12.77
C VAL A 259 -9.16 -7.32 -13.00
N ARG A 260 -9.02 -6.51 -14.04
CA ARG A 260 -10.04 -5.57 -14.52
C ARG A 260 -11.01 -6.26 -15.49
N ALA A 261 -11.69 -7.29 -15.01
CA ALA A 261 -12.72 -7.98 -15.76
C ALA A 261 -13.96 -8.17 -14.86
N PRO A 262 -15.15 -7.69 -15.28
CA PRO A 262 -16.34 -7.86 -14.47
C PRO A 262 -16.69 -9.34 -14.36
N GLN A 263 -17.06 -9.78 -13.16
CA GLN A 263 -17.64 -11.10 -13.02
C GLN A 263 -19.11 -11.08 -13.48
N VAL A 264 -19.47 -12.07 -14.28
CA VAL A 264 -20.82 -12.32 -14.77
C VAL A 264 -21.52 -13.34 -13.86
N PRO A 265 -22.75 -13.05 -13.39
CA PRO A 265 -23.53 -13.98 -12.58
C PRO A 265 -24.06 -15.12 -13.43
N MET A 266 -24.26 -16.29 -12.82
CA MET A 266 -24.90 -17.42 -13.51
C MET A 266 -26.36 -17.08 -13.87
N SER A 267 -26.85 -17.60 -15.01
CA SER A 267 -28.22 -17.34 -15.46
C SER A 267 -29.24 -17.82 -14.42
N SER A 268 -30.19 -16.93 -14.08
CA SER A 268 -31.29 -17.23 -13.16
C SER A 268 -32.38 -18.13 -13.76
N SER A 269 -32.33 -18.40 -15.07
CA SER A 269 -33.33 -19.22 -15.77
C SER A 269 -33.42 -20.66 -15.23
N VAL A 270 -32.37 -21.16 -14.57
CA VAL A 270 -32.39 -22.46 -13.87
C VAL A 270 -33.43 -22.48 -12.73
N CYS A 271 -33.70 -21.32 -12.13
CA CYS A 271 -34.68 -21.16 -11.07
C CYS A 271 -36.12 -21.12 -11.61
N ASP A 272 -36.35 -21.04 -12.92
CA ASP A 272 -37.70 -20.91 -13.49
C ASP A 272 -38.63 -22.07 -13.12
N ALA A 273 -38.07 -23.27 -12.93
CA ALA A 273 -38.80 -24.45 -12.47
C ALA A 273 -39.35 -24.30 -11.03
N LEU A 274 -38.84 -23.35 -10.25
CA LEU A 274 -39.28 -23.08 -8.88
C LEU A 274 -40.43 -22.07 -8.80
N LYS A 275 -40.79 -21.41 -9.91
CA LYS A 275 -41.91 -20.45 -9.96
C LYS A 275 -43.23 -21.02 -9.41
N PRO A 276 -43.62 -22.29 -9.68
CA PRO A 276 -44.85 -22.86 -9.14
C PRO A 276 -44.84 -23.10 -7.62
N PHE A 277 -43.66 -23.14 -6.99
CA PHE A 277 -43.49 -23.47 -5.58
C PHE A 277 -43.42 -22.23 -4.67
N GLY A 278 -43.69 -21.04 -5.22
CA GLY A 278 -43.83 -19.77 -4.49
C GLY A 278 -42.66 -18.81 -4.68
N GLY A 279 -42.95 -17.50 -4.54
CA GLY A 279 -42.00 -16.41 -4.83
C GLY A 279 -40.72 -16.43 -3.98
N ALA A 280 -40.81 -16.85 -2.71
CA ALA A 280 -39.65 -16.89 -1.82
C ALA A 280 -38.60 -17.93 -2.24
N MET A 281 -39.00 -19.14 -2.64
CA MET A 281 -38.05 -20.17 -3.11
C MET A 281 -37.41 -19.79 -4.45
N TYR A 282 -38.20 -19.18 -5.34
CA TYR A 282 -37.71 -18.67 -6.61
C TYR A 282 -36.69 -17.53 -6.42
N GLU A 283 -37.01 -16.52 -5.61
CA GLU A 283 -36.07 -15.41 -5.37
C GLU A 283 -34.84 -15.87 -4.57
N ASN A 284 -34.98 -16.76 -3.58
CA ASN A 284 -33.82 -17.34 -2.89
C ASN A 284 -32.90 -18.10 -3.84
N CYS A 285 -33.45 -18.85 -4.80
CA CYS A 285 -32.66 -19.50 -5.85
C CYS A 285 -31.97 -18.46 -6.73
N LYS A 286 -32.67 -17.41 -7.14
CA LYS A 286 -32.08 -16.34 -7.96
C LYS A 286 -30.94 -15.63 -7.25
N ASP A 287 -31.11 -15.32 -5.97
CA ASP A 287 -30.08 -14.70 -5.15
C ASP A 287 -28.88 -15.63 -4.97
N ALA A 288 -29.12 -16.93 -4.75
CA ALA A 288 -28.06 -17.93 -4.69
C ALA A 288 -27.30 -18.04 -6.02
N MET A 289 -27.98 -18.03 -7.17
CA MET A 289 -27.36 -18.07 -8.50
C MET A 289 -26.62 -16.75 -8.81
N ALA A 290 -27.18 -15.61 -8.42
CA ALA A 290 -26.54 -14.30 -8.58
C ALA A 290 -25.30 -14.14 -7.69
N SER A 291 -25.22 -14.88 -6.58
CA SER A 291 -24.03 -14.95 -5.72
C SER A 291 -22.88 -15.74 -6.37
N GLN A 292 -23.19 -16.65 -7.30
CA GLN A 292 -22.21 -17.39 -8.08
C GLN A 292 -21.79 -16.56 -9.29
N LYS A 293 -20.75 -15.74 -9.09
CA LYS A 293 -20.19 -14.87 -10.11
C LYS A 293 -18.86 -15.42 -10.61
N HIS A 294 -18.67 -15.41 -11.92
CA HIS A 294 -17.46 -15.91 -12.59
C HIS A 294 -16.89 -14.88 -13.55
N HIS A 295 -15.58 -14.87 -13.79
CA HIS A 295 -14.98 -13.96 -14.77
C HIS A 295 -15.31 -14.38 -16.21
N GLY A 296 -15.54 -15.66 -16.46
CA GLY A 296 -16.07 -16.14 -17.72
C GLY A 296 -16.82 -17.46 -17.58
N MET A 297 -17.82 -17.65 -18.41
CA MET A 297 -18.64 -18.86 -18.45
C MET A 297 -18.85 -19.30 -19.89
N LEU A 298 -18.95 -20.60 -20.13
CA LEU A 298 -19.33 -21.16 -21.42
C LEU A 298 -20.32 -22.30 -21.18
N PHE A 299 -21.48 -22.22 -21.82
CA PHE A 299 -22.49 -23.28 -21.80
C PHE A 299 -22.78 -23.72 -23.22
N ALA A 300 -22.71 -25.01 -23.47
CA ALA A 300 -22.99 -25.56 -24.78
C ALA A 300 -23.61 -26.95 -24.68
N LYS A 301 -24.16 -27.41 -25.81
CA LYS A 301 -24.66 -28.77 -25.97
C LYS A 301 -23.96 -29.36 -27.19
N ALA A 302 -23.34 -30.50 -27.03
CA ALA A 302 -22.80 -31.29 -28.13
C ALA A 302 -23.94 -31.83 -29.00
N ARG A 303 -23.64 -32.11 -30.26
CA ARG A 303 -24.55 -32.88 -31.12
C ARG A 303 -24.63 -34.34 -30.64
N GLU A 304 -25.65 -35.04 -31.09
CA GLU A 304 -25.73 -36.50 -30.92
C GLU A 304 -24.50 -37.14 -31.59
N ASP A 305 -23.92 -38.16 -30.93
CA ASP A 305 -22.75 -38.92 -31.37
C ASP A 305 -21.49 -38.10 -31.70
N ALA A 306 -21.32 -36.92 -31.08
CA ALA A 306 -20.21 -36.03 -31.40
C ALA A 306 -18.89 -36.47 -30.71
N GLU A 307 -17.91 -36.92 -31.48
CA GLU A 307 -16.58 -37.30 -30.97
C GLU A 307 -15.71 -36.09 -30.55
N VAL A 308 -15.82 -34.98 -31.29
CA VAL A 308 -15.07 -33.74 -31.04
C VAL A 308 -15.95 -32.54 -31.36
N GLU A 309 -16.14 -31.66 -30.39
CA GLU A 309 -16.96 -30.46 -30.52
C GLU A 309 -16.17 -29.17 -30.31
N ASN A 310 -16.51 -28.18 -31.12
CA ASN A 310 -16.02 -26.81 -30.96
C ASN A 310 -17.16 -25.95 -30.39
N PHE A 311 -17.14 -25.73 -29.09
CA PHE A 311 -18.12 -24.90 -28.41
C PHE A 311 -17.77 -23.42 -28.58
N THR A 312 -18.35 -22.78 -29.59
CA THR A 312 -18.11 -21.36 -29.91
C THR A 312 -19.31 -20.45 -29.60
N SER A 313 -20.49 -21.04 -29.38
CA SER A 313 -21.71 -20.35 -28.97
C SER A 313 -21.99 -20.57 -27.48
N GLY A 314 -22.46 -19.53 -26.77
CA GLY A 314 -22.84 -19.62 -25.35
C GLY A 314 -21.78 -19.14 -24.35
N GLY A 315 -20.69 -18.53 -24.83
CA GLY A 315 -19.68 -17.88 -23.99
C GLY A 315 -20.13 -16.50 -23.48
N VAL A 316 -19.91 -16.23 -22.19
CA VAL A 316 -20.22 -14.98 -21.51
C VAL A 316 -19.02 -14.55 -20.66
N GLY A 317 -18.73 -13.25 -20.61
CA GLY A 317 -17.55 -12.73 -19.92
C GLY A 317 -16.25 -13.00 -20.70
N VAL A 318 -15.19 -13.41 -19.98
CA VAL A 318 -13.85 -13.59 -20.54
C VAL A 318 -13.73 -14.84 -21.42
N VAL A 319 -14.51 -15.90 -21.17
CA VAL A 319 -14.47 -17.15 -21.95
C VAL A 319 -15.35 -17.02 -23.19
N LYS A 320 -14.78 -17.30 -24.36
CA LYS A 320 -15.47 -17.21 -25.67
C LYS A 320 -15.76 -18.57 -26.29
N SER A 321 -14.79 -19.48 -26.24
CA SER A 321 -14.93 -20.78 -26.86
C SER A 321 -14.04 -21.84 -26.21
N MET A 322 -14.34 -23.11 -26.48
CA MET A 322 -13.48 -24.23 -26.11
C MET A 322 -13.70 -25.40 -27.06
N LYS A 323 -12.64 -26.14 -27.40
CA LYS A 323 -12.74 -27.37 -28.17
C LYS A 323 -12.58 -28.57 -27.23
N CYS A 324 -13.55 -29.47 -27.18
CA CYS A 324 -13.42 -30.67 -26.36
C CYS A 324 -13.70 -31.93 -27.15
N GLN A 325 -13.01 -33.00 -26.79
CA GLN A 325 -13.25 -34.36 -27.23
C GLN A 325 -14.25 -34.99 -26.27
N VAL A 326 -15.29 -35.57 -26.83
CA VAL A 326 -16.38 -36.23 -26.13
C VAL A 326 -16.38 -37.68 -26.62
N ASP A 327 -16.08 -38.61 -25.73
CA ASP A 327 -16.16 -40.05 -25.98
C ASP A 327 -15.33 -40.59 -27.16
N LYS A 328 -14.02 -40.33 -27.19
CA LYS A 328 -13.15 -41.12 -28.05
C LYS A 328 -12.84 -42.45 -27.35
N LEU A 329 -13.44 -43.54 -27.81
CA LEU A 329 -12.95 -44.89 -27.54
C LEU A 329 -11.55 -45.01 -28.17
N ASP A 330 -10.53 -45.29 -27.37
CA ASP A 330 -9.22 -45.70 -27.90
C ASP A 330 -9.43 -47.09 -28.54
N GLY A 331 -9.81 -47.10 -29.81
CA GLY A 331 -9.84 -48.30 -30.64
C GLY A 331 -8.41 -48.83 -30.74
N ASP A 332 -8.05 -49.74 -29.83
CA ASP A 332 -7.04 -50.81 -29.94
C ASP A 332 -6.50 -51.27 -28.58
N ASN A 333 -6.79 -50.56 -27.48
CA ASN A 333 -6.42 -50.99 -26.13
C ASN A 333 -7.69 -51.15 -25.32
N GLY A 334 -8.10 -52.38 -25.01
CA GLY A 334 -9.36 -52.75 -24.33
C GLY A 334 -9.55 -52.23 -22.89
N ASN A 335 -9.25 -50.97 -22.63
CA ASN A 335 -9.65 -50.19 -21.48
C ASN A 335 -10.80 -49.28 -21.91
N ASP A 336 -12.02 -49.60 -21.47
CA ASP A 336 -13.27 -48.86 -21.66
C ASP A 336 -13.28 -47.50 -20.90
N THR A 337 -12.20 -46.73 -20.99
CA THR A 337 -12.11 -45.41 -20.34
C THR A 337 -12.30 -44.34 -21.43
N PRO A 338 -13.40 -43.59 -21.43
CA PRO A 338 -13.65 -42.57 -22.43
C PRO A 338 -12.55 -41.51 -22.35
N PHE A 339 -11.95 -41.19 -23.49
CA PHE A 339 -10.96 -40.13 -23.56
C PHE A 339 -11.65 -38.77 -23.66
N LEU A 340 -11.90 -38.16 -22.50
CA LEU A 340 -12.42 -36.80 -22.39
C LEU A 340 -11.27 -35.81 -22.17
N GLY A 341 -11.22 -34.79 -23.02
CA GLY A 341 -10.17 -33.78 -22.98
C GLY A 341 -10.60 -32.49 -23.65
N CYS A 342 -10.09 -31.36 -23.18
CA CYS A 342 -10.35 -30.06 -23.80
C CYS A 342 -9.04 -29.44 -24.30
N SER A 343 -9.15 -28.64 -25.34
CA SER A 343 -8.06 -27.96 -26.04
C SER A 343 -8.58 -26.62 -26.58
N ASN A 344 -7.68 -25.76 -27.05
CA ASN A 344 -8.00 -24.52 -27.76
C ASN A 344 -9.09 -23.69 -27.05
N ILE A 345 -8.74 -23.07 -25.93
CA ILE A 345 -9.62 -22.14 -25.22
C ILE A 345 -9.58 -20.75 -25.88
N GLY A 346 -10.74 -20.17 -26.17
CA GLY A 346 -10.85 -18.77 -26.60
C GLY A 346 -11.07 -17.88 -25.39
N LEU A 347 -10.13 -16.97 -25.11
CA LEU A 347 -10.23 -15.99 -24.02
C LEU A 347 -10.12 -14.56 -24.56
N LEU A 348 -10.86 -13.63 -23.97
CA LEU A 348 -10.59 -12.20 -24.10
C LEU A 348 -9.32 -11.82 -23.32
N SER A 349 -8.56 -10.85 -23.83
CA SER A 349 -7.50 -10.21 -23.06
C SER A 349 -8.05 -9.61 -21.77
N ILE A 350 -7.31 -9.77 -20.69
CA ILE A 350 -7.62 -9.19 -19.39
C ILE A 350 -6.47 -8.32 -18.92
N GLN A 351 -6.78 -7.28 -18.16
CA GLN A 351 -5.78 -6.37 -17.60
C GLN A 351 -5.62 -6.60 -16.10
N TYR A 352 -4.43 -6.30 -15.59
CA TYR A 352 -4.18 -6.29 -14.16
C TYR A 352 -5.02 -5.22 -13.44
N ASP A 353 -5.54 -5.54 -12.26
CA ASP A 353 -6.01 -4.54 -11.30
C ASP A 353 -5.07 -4.47 -10.11
N LEU A 354 -4.23 -3.42 -10.09
CA LEU A 354 -3.17 -3.24 -9.09
C LEU A 354 -3.37 -1.95 -8.29
N VAL A 355 -2.80 -1.94 -7.10
CA VAL A 355 -2.64 -0.77 -6.23
C VAL A 355 -1.18 -0.65 -5.83
N ASN A 356 -0.68 0.59 -5.69
CA ASN A 356 0.67 0.82 -5.20
C ASN A 356 0.73 0.67 -3.66
N LYS A 357 1.70 -0.08 -3.15
CA LYS A 357 1.96 -0.26 -1.71
C LYS A 357 2.25 1.06 -1.00
N GLN A 358 2.85 2.03 -1.70
CA GLN A 358 3.07 3.38 -1.18
C GLN A 358 1.75 4.10 -0.90
N ASP A 359 0.69 3.88 -1.71
CA ASP A 359 -0.65 4.44 -1.41
C ASP A 359 -1.32 3.75 -0.24
N LEU A 360 -1.11 2.44 -0.07
CA LEU A 360 -1.59 1.71 1.10
C LEU A 360 -0.94 2.22 2.39
N ALA A 361 0.34 2.64 2.32
CA ALA A 361 1.00 3.31 3.44
C ALA A 361 0.49 4.75 3.62
N ALA A 362 0.30 5.50 2.53
CA ALA A 362 -0.24 6.87 2.58
C ALA A 362 -1.66 6.92 3.16
N ASP A 363 -2.41 5.83 3.02
CA ASP A 363 -3.75 5.67 3.57
C ASP A 363 -3.82 5.73 5.10
N ALA A 364 -2.71 5.47 5.79
CA ALA A 364 -2.56 5.58 7.25
C ALA A 364 -2.14 6.99 7.70
N TRP A 365 -1.76 7.87 6.76
CA TRP A 365 -1.40 9.22 7.11
C TRP A 365 -2.60 10.02 7.59
N VAL A 366 -2.36 10.82 8.62
CA VAL A 366 -3.32 11.76 9.17
C VAL A 366 -2.65 13.12 9.25
N ALA A 367 -3.35 14.16 8.81
CA ALA A 367 -2.86 15.52 8.94
C ALA A 367 -2.55 15.82 10.41
N PRO A 368 -1.34 16.32 10.74
CA PRO A 368 -1.05 16.76 12.09
C PRO A 368 -2.09 17.79 12.52
N LYS A 369 -2.56 17.72 13.77
CA LYS A 369 -3.41 18.78 14.33
C LYS A 369 -2.62 20.08 14.22
N GLU A 370 -3.18 21.07 13.52
CA GLU A 370 -2.52 22.35 13.26
C GLU A 370 -1.95 22.95 14.55
N VAL A 371 -0.66 22.79 14.76
CA VAL A 371 0.11 23.67 15.63
C VAL A 371 0.88 24.56 14.67
N LEU A 372 0.19 25.57 14.13
CA LEU A 372 0.77 26.61 13.27
C LEU A 372 1.69 27.57 14.06
N THR A 373 2.35 27.07 15.10
CA THR A 373 3.38 27.78 15.84
C THR A 373 4.63 26.94 15.82
N ILE A 374 5.72 27.51 15.30
CA ILE A 374 7.07 26.98 15.48
C ILE A 374 7.26 26.84 16.98
N VAL A 375 7.20 25.61 17.49
CA VAL A 375 7.46 25.34 18.89
C VAL A 375 8.91 25.68 19.12
N THR A 376 9.15 26.82 19.77
CA THR A 376 10.47 27.13 20.30
C THR A 376 10.77 26.06 21.35
N PRO A 377 11.82 25.23 21.20
CA PRO A 377 12.10 24.20 22.20
C PRO A 377 12.32 24.88 23.55
N LYS A 378 11.50 24.51 24.55
CA LYS A 378 11.75 24.85 25.95
C LYS A 378 12.99 24.09 26.40
N GLY A 379 14.15 24.69 26.19
CA GLY A 379 15.42 24.05 26.50
C GLY A 379 16.59 25.00 26.41
N MET A 380 16.65 25.95 27.35
CA MET A 380 17.85 26.42 28.05
C MET A 380 17.43 27.65 28.88
N SER A 381 16.92 27.39 30.07
CA SER A 381 16.99 28.37 31.15
C SER A 381 18.46 28.59 31.49
N ALA A 382 18.97 29.79 31.29
CA ALA A 382 20.12 30.28 32.04
C ALA A 382 19.63 31.34 33.06
N PRO A 383 20.17 31.33 34.29
CA PRO A 383 19.54 31.94 35.45
C PRO A 383 19.92 33.42 35.63
N ALA A 384 19.16 34.05 36.53
CA ALA A 384 19.34 35.37 37.17
C ALA A 384 18.60 36.55 36.51
N ALA A 385 17.46 36.91 37.13
CA ALA A 385 16.74 38.20 37.16
C ALA A 385 15.25 38.04 36.80
N LEU A 386 14.50 37.16 37.47
CA LEU A 386 13.76 37.51 38.70
C LEU A 386 13.98 38.94 39.25
N SER A 387 13.71 39.97 38.45
CA SER A 387 13.56 41.35 38.96
C SER A 387 12.94 42.25 37.90
N ALA A 388 11.61 42.33 37.84
CA ALA A 388 10.84 43.59 37.67
C ALA A 388 9.40 43.43 37.13
N ALA A 389 9.02 42.30 36.52
CA ALA A 389 7.70 42.20 35.86
C ALA A 389 6.56 41.63 36.72
N ILE A 390 6.79 41.34 38.01
CA ILE A 390 5.73 41.06 39.00
C ILE A 390 5.09 42.36 39.56
N ARG A 391 5.54 43.54 39.11
CA ARG A 391 4.86 44.82 39.43
C ARG A 391 3.89 45.23 38.32
N LYS A 392 2.67 44.68 38.39
CA LYS A 392 1.36 45.28 38.02
C LYS A 392 0.41 44.20 37.47
N VAL A 393 -0.04 43.31 38.34
CA VAL A 393 -1.36 42.70 38.17
C VAL A 393 -2.20 43.14 39.37
N ARG A 394 -2.82 44.31 39.21
CA ARG A 394 -3.81 44.86 40.15
C ARG A 394 -5.17 44.27 39.73
N THR A 395 -5.69 43.40 40.60
CA THR A 395 -7.11 43.12 40.88
C THR A 395 -8.03 42.72 39.72
N LYS A 396 -8.51 41.46 39.75
CA LYS A 396 -9.93 41.12 39.98
C LYS A 396 -10.07 39.65 40.41
N PRO A 397 -10.84 39.33 41.45
CA PRO A 397 -11.04 37.96 41.93
C PRO A 397 -12.26 37.33 41.25
N MET A 398 -12.27 36.01 41.03
CA MET A 398 -13.51 35.22 41.11
C MET A 398 -13.25 33.71 41.26
N SER A 399 -13.65 33.22 42.43
CA SER A 399 -14.29 31.94 42.77
C SER A 399 -13.58 30.59 42.56
N ALA A 400 -13.44 29.89 43.69
CA ALA A 400 -12.96 28.53 43.82
C ALA A 400 -14.08 27.50 43.61
N ARG A 401 -13.74 26.37 42.97
CA ARG A 401 -14.46 25.09 43.13
C ARG A 401 -13.43 23.95 43.32
N ARG A 402 -13.38 23.41 44.54
CA ARG A 402 -12.91 22.04 44.88
C ARG A 402 -13.82 21.04 44.11
N GLY A 403 -13.44 19.89 43.56
CA GLY A 403 -12.32 18.99 43.75
C GLY A 403 -12.92 17.57 43.84
N THR A 404 -12.59 16.67 42.92
CA THR A 404 -12.74 15.20 43.08
C THR A 404 -11.48 14.53 42.58
N ALA A 405 -10.79 13.81 43.47
CA ALA A 405 -9.53 13.14 43.19
C ALA A 405 -9.79 11.86 42.36
N LYS A 406 -9.13 11.74 41.20
CA LYS A 406 -9.15 10.53 40.38
C LYS A 406 -8.17 9.50 40.93
N THR A 407 -8.66 8.33 41.34
CA THR A 407 -7.85 7.15 41.65
C THR A 407 -7.43 6.44 40.37
N CYS A 408 -6.14 6.12 40.23
CA CYS A 408 -5.58 5.38 39.09
C CYS A 408 -5.93 3.88 39.15
N VAL A 409 -6.29 3.29 38.02
CA VAL A 409 -6.57 1.84 37.89
C VAL A 409 -5.28 1.12 37.50
N ALA A 410 -5.00 -0.02 38.14
CA ALA A 410 -3.80 -0.83 37.86
C ALA A 410 -3.72 -1.22 36.37
N PRO A 411 -2.52 -1.22 35.74
CA PRO A 411 -1.17 -1.16 36.32
C PRO A 411 -0.57 0.25 36.45
N LEU A 412 -1.41 1.29 36.49
CA LEU A 412 -0.99 2.68 36.58
C LEU A 412 -0.90 3.15 38.05
N VAL A 413 0.16 3.86 38.40
CA VAL A 413 0.39 4.50 39.71
C VAL A 413 0.26 6.01 39.59
N SER A 414 -0.24 6.67 40.64
CA SER A 414 -0.40 8.12 40.65
C SER A 414 0.96 8.80 40.80
N ILE A 415 1.25 9.71 39.88
CA ILE A 415 2.34 10.68 39.97
C ILE A 415 1.68 12.03 40.28
N GLY A 416 2.08 12.68 41.38
CA GLY A 416 1.37 13.84 41.95
C GLY A 416 0.93 14.87 40.90
N ASN A 417 -0.30 15.39 41.06
CA ASN A 417 -1.12 16.23 40.15
C ASN A 417 -2.36 15.53 39.55
N GLY A 418 -2.67 14.31 39.98
CA GLY A 418 -3.87 13.58 39.53
C GLY A 418 -3.69 12.84 38.20
N GLU A 419 -2.44 12.64 37.78
CA GLU A 419 -2.08 11.86 36.60
C GLU A 419 -1.63 10.44 36.99
N CYS A 420 -1.86 9.48 36.10
CA CYS A 420 -1.61 8.06 36.29
C CYS A 420 -0.59 7.57 35.26
N ALA A 421 0.52 6.98 35.69
CA ALA A 421 1.58 6.49 34.83
C ALA A 421 1.89 5.00 35.06
N PRO A 422 2.36 4.24 34.05
CA PRO A 422 2.71 2.83 34.20
C PRO A 422 3.81 2.62 35.24
N ALA A 423 3.65 1.64 36.14
CA ALA A 423 4.69 1.28 37.08
C ALA A 423 5.92 0.73 36.34
N LEU A 424 7.03 1.46 36.37
CA LEU A 424 8.32 0.99 35.86
C LEU A 424 8.80 -0.19 36.71
N LYS A 425 9.02 -1.35 36.09
CA LYS A 425 9.65 -2.51 36.74
C LYS A 425 11.09 -2.14 37.12
N ARG A 426 11.47 -2.39 38.37
CA ARG A 426 12.86 -2.30 38.84
C ARG A 426 13.68 -3.49 38.35
#